data_AF-A0AB38SD81-F1
#
_entry.id   AF-A0AB38SD81-F1
#
_cell.length_a   1.000
_cell.length_b   1.000
_cell.length_c   1.000
_cell.angle_alpha   90.00
_cell.angle_beta   90.00
_cell.angle_gamma   90.00
#
_symmetry.space_group_name_H-M   'P 1'
#
loop_
_entity.id
_entity.type
_entity.pdbx_description
1 polymer ?
#
loop_
_entity_poly.entity_id
_entity_poly.type
_entity_poly.pdbx_seq_one_letter_code
_entity_poly.pdbx_strand_id
1 'polypeptide(L)' 'MSTCETCGNDYDKSFQVVMNGQAHTFDSFECAIHALAPTCKHCGTRIVGHGLEKSGTYYCCDHCAQKEGVTDLRDRV' A
#
# COMPACT_ATOMS: atom_id res chain seq x y z
N MET A 1 4.72 25.31 3.63
CA MET A 1 3.44 24.61 3.37
C MET A 1 3.47 23.32 4.16
N SER A 2 2.87 22.21 3.72
CA SER A 2 3.02 20.93 4.43
C SER A 2 4.14 20.13 3.79
N THR A 3 4.99 19.50 4.62
CA THR A 3 6.16 18.74 4.17
C THR A 3 5.77 17.29 3.88
N CYS A 4 6.21 16.77 2.73
CA CYS A 4 6.03 15.37 2.38
C CYS A 4 6.81 14.47 3.33
N GLU A 5 6.14 13.48 3.93
CA GLU A 5 6.74 12.54 4.88
C GLU A 5 7.78 11.61 4.24
N THR A 6 7.73 11.42 2.92
CA THR A 6 8.63 10.51 2.19
C THR A 6 9.87 11.20 1.68
N CYS A 7 9.72 12.30 0.94
CA CYS A 7 10.82 12.96 0.23
C CYS A 7 11.32 14.24 0.90
N GLY A 8 10.59 14.77 1.90
CA GLY A 8 10.93 16.00 2.60
C GLY A 8 10.66 17.29 1.82
N ASN A 9 10.01 17.22 0.66
CA ASN A 9 9.64 18.38 -0.13
C ASN A 9 8.56 19.21 0.58
N ASP A 10 8.73 20.53 0.66
CA ASP A 10 7.71 21.45 1.14
C ASP A 10 6.88 21.97 -0.03
N TYR A 11 5.59 21.58 -0.08
CA TYR A 11 4.75 21.80 -1.26
C TYR A 11 3.33 22.26 -0.89
N ASP A 12 2.80 23.24 -1.63
CA ASP A 12 1.52 23.91 -1.35
C ASP A 12 0.33 23.05 -1.72
N LYS A 13 0.52 22.14 -2.67
CA LYS A 13 -0.49 21.19 -3.10
C LYS A 13 -0.26 19.80 -2.50
N SER A 14 0.41 19.75 -1.36
CA SER A 14 0.43 18.55 -0.54
C SER A 14 -0.99 18.16 -0.13
N PHE A 15 -1.19 16.87 0.08
CA PHE A 15 -2.48 16.30 0.46
C PHE A 15 -2.30 15.30 1.60
N GLN A 16 -3.41 15.01 2.29
CA GLN A 16 -3.43 14.06 3.39
C GLN A 16 -4.07 12.74 3.00
N VAL A 17 -3.44 11.64 3.42
CA VAL A 17 -4.03 10.29 3.44
C VAL A 17 -4.28 9.92 4.89
N VAL A 18 -5.53 9.62 5.24
CA VAL A 18 -5.87 9.14 6.59
C VAL A 18 -5.94 7.61 6.54
N MET A 19 -5.07 6.95 7.29
CA MET A 19 -4.98 5.49 7.37
C MET A 19 -4.91 5.08 8.86
N ASN A 20 -5.71 4.09 9.26
CA ASN A 20 -5.77 3.61 10.65
C ASN A 20 -5.97 4.74 11.70
N GLY A 21 -6.71 5.79 11.34
CA GLY A 21 -6.96 6.94 12.22
C GLY A 21 -5.81 7.95 12.30
N GLN A 22 -4.70 7.72 11.60
CA GLN A 22 -3.57 8.63 11.52
C GLN A 22 -3.58 9.38 10.18
N ALA A 23 -3.40 10.70 10.22
CA ALA A 23 -3.22 11.51 9.02
C ALA A 23 -1.75 11.53 8.60
N HIS A 24 -1.49 11.27 7.33
CA HIS A 24 -0.18 11.31 6.69
C HIS A 24 -0.16 12.35 5.57
N THR A 25 0.94 13.07 5.38
CA THR A 25 1.08 14.16 4.41
C THR A 25 2.06 13.82 3.29
N PHE A 26 1.63 13.96 2.04
CA PHE A 26 2.46 13.71 0.85
C PHE A 26 2.29 14.78 -0.22
N ASP A 27 3.30 14.94 -1.05
CA ASP A 27 3.29 15.86 -2.21
C ASP A 27 2.90 15.16 -3.53
N SER A 28 2.86 13.83 -3.53
CA SER A 28 2.62 13.00 -4.70
C SER A 28 2.07 11.63 -4.31
N PHE A 29 1.29 11.01 -5.22
CA PHE A 29 0.83 9.64 -5.01
C PHE A 29 1.97 8.63 -4.98
N GLU A 30 3.06 8.88 -5.70
CA GLU A 30 4.25 8.03 -5.65
C GLU A 30 4.80 7.95 -4.23
N CYS A 31 4.99 9.09 -3.55
CA CYS A 31 5.44 9.12 -2.16
C CYS A 31 4.44 8.43 -1.22
N ALA A 32 3.14 8.72 -1.37
CA ALA A 32 2.10 8.08 -0.57
C ALA A 32 2.07 6.56 -0.74
N ILE A 33 2.12 6.07 -1.99
CA ILE A 33 2.18 4.63 -2.31
C ILE A 33 3.48 4.02 -1.78
N HIS A 34 4.59 4.72 -1.91
CA HIS A 34 5.89 4.23 -1.44
C HIS A 34 5.86 3.96 0.07
N ALA A 35 5.27 4.88 0.84
CA ALA A 35 5.21 4.82 2.29
C ALA A 35 4.11 3.89 2.82
N LEU A 36 2.91 3.91 2.21
CA LEU A 36 1.71 3.33 2.80
C LEU A 36 1.21 2.04 2.14
N ALA A 37 1.57 1.77 0.88
CA ALA A 37 1.05 0.59 0.20
C ALA A 37 1.68 -0.69 0.77
N PRO A 38 0.89 -1.73 1.12
CA PRO A 38 1.44 -2.99 1.58
C PRO A 38 2.23 -3.68 0.46
N THR A 39 3.21 -4.49 0.86
CA THR A 39 4.05 -5.23 -0.07
C THR A 39 3.58 -6.68 -0.17
N CYS A 40 3.48 -7.19 -1.40
CA CYS A 40 3.20 -8.59 -1.64
C CYS A 40 4.32 -9.47 -1.06
N LYS A 41 3.96 -10.43 -0.19
CA LYS A 41 4.91 -11.34 0.44
C LYS A 41 5.71 -12.18 -0.56
N HIS A 42 5.10 -12.53 -1.69
CA HIS A 42 5.72 -13.39 -2.70
C HIS A 42 6.63 -12.61 -3.67
N CYS A 43 6.09 -11.61 -4.37
CA CYS A 43 6.79 -10.93 -5.47
C CYS A 43 7.37 -9.56 -5.10
N GLY A 44 7.13 -9.05 -3.90
CA GLY A 44 7.68 -7.77 -3.44
C GLY A 44 7.05 -6.53 -4.08
N THR A 45 6.05 -6.67 -4.95
CA THR A 45 5.36 -5.50 -5.52
C THR A 45 4.54 -4.77 -4.46
N ARG A 46 4.44 -3.44 -4.59
CA ARG A 46 3.51 -2.63 -3.80
C ARG A 46 2.09 -2.83 -4.33
N ILE A 47 1.17 -3.08 -3.41
CA ILE A 47 -0.23 -3.35 -3.73
C ILE A 47 -0.98 -2.01 -3.72
N VAL A 48 -1.28 -1.51 -4.92
CA VAL A 48 -2.02 -0.25 -5.12
C VAL A 48 -3.50 -0.50 -5.44
N GLY A 49 -3.82 -1.69 -5.96
CA GLY A 49 -5.20 -2.13 -6.27
C GLY A 49 -5.76 -3.09 -5.22
N HIS A 50 -6.72 -3.92 -5.62
CA HIS A 50 -7.26 -4.96 -4.75
C HIS A 50 -6.19 -6.04 -4.49
N GLY A 51 -5.67 -6.06 -3.26
CA GLY A 51 -4.84 -7.15 -2.75
C GLY A 51 -5.65 -8.14 -1.95
N LEU A 52 -5.00 -9.22 -1.56
CA LEU A 52 -5.53 -10.24 -0.67
C LEU A 52 -4.74 -10.20 0.62
N GLU A 53 -5.42 -10.53 1.72
CA GLU A 53 -4.82 -10.53 3.05
C GLU A 53 -5.24 -11.78 3.81
N LYS A 54 -4.28 -12.38 4.53
CA LYS A 54 -4.53 -13.44 5.51
C LYS A 54 -3.60 -13.27 6.70
N SER A 55 -4.19 -13.04 7.86
CA SER A 55 -3.48 -12.94 9.14
C SER A 55 -2.31 -11.92 9.10
N GLY A 56 -2.53 -10.76 8.49
CA GLY A 56 -1.56 -9.68 8.32
C GLY A 56 -0.55 -9.89 7.18
N THR A 57 -0.66 -10.97 6.42
CA THR A 57 0.19 -11.20 5.24
C THR A 57 -0.55 -10.81 3.97
N TYR A 58 0.07 -9.95 3.17
CA TYR A 58 -0.54 -9.37 1.98
C TYR A 58 0.00 -9.99 0.68
N TYR A 59 -0.87 -10.09 -0.32
CA TYR A 59 -0.58 -10.62 -1.64
C TYR A 59 -1.21 -9.76 -2.72
N CYS A 60 -0.53 -9.56 -3.84
CA CYS A 60 -1.07 -8.76 -4.94
C CYS A 60 -2.14 -9.49 -5.76
N CYS A 61 -2.23 -10.83 -5.67
CA CYS A 61 -3.19 -11.65 -6.39
C CYS A 61 -3.23 -13.08 -5.85
N ASP A 62 -4.24 -13.86 -6.27
CA ASP A 62 -4.45 -15.26 -5.87
C ASP A 62 -3.23 -16.13 -6.19
N HIS A 63 -2.59 -15.89 -7.34
CA HIS A 63 -1.41 -16.64 -7.75
C HIS A 63 -0.26 -16.49 -6.73
N CYS A 64 0.00 -15.26 -6.27
CA CYS A 64 1.04 -15.01 -5.29
C CYS A 64 0.70 -15.62 -3.93
N ALA A 65 -0.57 -15.55 -3.51
CA ALA A 65 -1.03 -16.22 -2.29
C ALA A 65 -0.81 -17.74 -2.36
N GLN A 66 -1.20 -18.37 -3.47
CA GLN A 66 -1.05 -19.81 -3.68
C GLN A 66 0.41 -20.27 -3.71
N LYS A 67 1.33 -19.44 -4.25
CA LYS A 67 2.77 -19.71 -4.21
C LYS A 67 3.34 -19.76 -2.79
N GLU A 68 2.70 -19.06 -1.86
CA GLU A 68 3.02 -19.09 -0.42
C GLU A 68 2.13 -20.08 0.36
N GLY A 69 1.40 -20.97 -0.33
CA GLY A 69 0.58 -22.02 0.28
C GLY A 69 -0.81 -21.56 0.75
N VAL A 70 -1.22 -20.34 0.43
CA VAL A 70 -2.53 -19.79 0.79
C VAL A 70 -3.50 -19.98 -0.37
N THR A 71 -4.43 -20.93 -0.23
CA THR A 71 -5.31 -21.38 -1.33
C THR A 71 -6.79 -21.02 -1.14
N ASP A 72 -7.14 -20.48 0.02
CA ASP A 72 -8.49 -20.09 0.43
C ASP A 72 -8.82 -18.63 0.13
N LEU A 73 -7.84 -17.83 -0.29
CA LEU A 73 -8.05 -16.45 -0.74
C LEU A 73 -8.52 -16.45 -2.20
N ARG A 74 -9.51 -15.62 -2.48
CA ARG A 74 -10.01 -15.32 -3.82
C ARG A 74 -10.40 -13.86 -3.92
N ASP A 75 -10.02 -13.24 -5.03
CA ASP A 75 -10.54 -11.93 -5.39
C ASP A 75 -12.07 -11.99 -5.58
N ARG A 76 -12.76 -10.92 -5.18
CA ARG A 76 -14.22 -10.80 -5.31
C ARG A 76 -14.50 -9.70 -6.33
N VAL A 77 -14.74 -10.12 -7.57
CA VAL A 77 -15.27 -9.26 -8.64
C VAL A 77 -16.79 -9.40 -8.70
#